data_AF-A0A832RRU0-F1
#
_entry.id   AF-A0A832RRU0-F1
#
_cell.length_a   1.000
_cell.length_b   1.000
_cell.length_c   1.000
_cell.angle_alpha   90.00
_cell.angle_beta   90.00
_cell.angle_gamma   90.00
#
_symmetry.space_group_name_H-M   'P 1'
#
loop_
_entity.id
_entity.type
_entity.pdbx_description
1 polymer ?
#
loop_
_entity_poly.entity_id
_entity_poly.type
_entity_poly.pdbx_seq_one_letter_code
_entity_poly.pdbx_strand_id
1 'polypeptide(L)' 'MGRRKTQKIVKTGPKNVTTGFCPKCQTVGRVFIIGQVGAEHAKCASCNQEFDL' A
#
# COMPACT_ATOMS: atom_id res chain seq x y z
N MET A 1 -38.77 15.07 -1.08
CA MET A 1 -37.36 15.42 -0.76
C MET A 1 -36.61 14.15 -0.35
N GLY A 2 -35.92 13.50 -1.29
CA GLY A 2 -35.21 12.24 -1.04
C GLY A 2 -33.87 12.47 -0.33
N ARG A 3 -33.72 11.91 0.87
CA ARG A 3 -32.50 11.97 1.68
C ARG A 3 -31.36 11.26 0.93
N ARG A 4 -30.49 12.01 0.27
CA ARG A 4 -29.27 11.48 -0.37
C ARG A 4 -28.40 10.85 0.72
N LYS A 5 -28.34 9.51 0.77
CA LYS A 5 -27.34 8.77 1.56
C LYS A 5 -25.96 9.24 1.08
N THR A 6 -25.30 10.08 1.87
CA THR A 6 -23.88 10.37 1.69
C THR A 6 -23.15 9.05 1.91
N GLN A 7 -22.74 8.42 0.82
CA GLN A 7 -21.86 7.26 0.89
C GLN A 7 -20.56 7.76 1.49
N LYS A 8 -20.30 7.42 2.76
CA LYS A 8 -18.99 7.67 3.37
C LYS A 8 -17.98 7.00 2.46
N ILE A 9 -17.08 7.78 1.88
CA ILE A 9 -15.97 7.27 1.08
C ILE A 9 -15.08 6.52 2.06
N VAL A 10 -15.38 5.24 2.28
CA VAL A 10 -14.54 4.36 3.07
C VAL A 10 -13.31 4.11 2.21
N LYS A 11 -12.24 4.89 2.45
CA LYS A 11 -10.91 4.61 1.91
C LYS A 11 -10.35 3.38 2.65
N THR A 12 -10.99 2.22 2.49
CA THR A 12 -10.52 0.90 2.93
C THR A 12 -9.54 0.31 1.91
N GLY A 13 -8.76 1.16 1.24
CA GLY A 13 -7.55 0.75 0.56
C GLY A 13 -6.36 0.95 1.51
N PRO A 14 -5.31 0.13 1.45
CA PRO A 14 -4.06 0.43 2.15
C PRO A 14 -3.63 1.85 1.77
N LYS A 15 -3.52 2.75 2.75
CA LYS A 15 -3.22 4.17 2.53
C LYS A 15 -1.87 4.39 1.84
N ASN A 16 -1.00 3.38 1.86
CA ASN A 16 0.40 3.50 1.44
C ASN A 16 0.73 2.41 0.39
N VAL A 17 -0.05 2.34 -0.70
CA VAL A 17 0.35 1.58 -1.89
C VAL A 17 1.13 2.51 -2.81
N THR A 18 2.41 2.22 -2.98
CA THR A 18 3.25 2.90 -3.96
C THR A 18 3.68 1.93 -5.06
N THR A 19 4.09 2.45 -6.20
CA THR A 19 4.75 1.64 -7.21
C THR A 19 6.26 1.78 -6.98
N GLY A 20 6.93 0.69 -6.65
CA GLY A 20 8.34 0.70 -6.26
C GLY A 20 9.11 -0.46 -6.87
N PHE A 21 10.42 -0.29 -6.97
CA PHE A 21 11.32 -1.37 -7.38
C PHE A 21 11.56 -2.31 -6.20
N CYS A 22 11.27 -3.59 -6.39
CA CYS A 22 11.55 -4.62 -5.39
C CYS A 22 12.98 -5.16 -5.61
N PRO A 23 13.92 -4.98 -4.66
CA PRO A 23 15.31 -5.42 -4.83
C PRO A 23 15.48 -6.94 -4.89
N LYS A 24 14.52 -7.70 -4.34
CA LYS A 24 14.54 -9.17 -4.38
C LYS A 24 13.95 -9.76 -5.66
N CYS A 25 12.96 -9.07 -6.22
CA CYS A 25 12.23 -9.50 -7.41
C CYS A 25 12.86 -9.01 -8.72
N GLN A 26 13.64 -7.92 -8.61
CA GLN A 26 14.07 -7.09 -9.74
C GLN A 26 12.91 -6.59 -10.63
N THR A 27 11.71 -6.47 -10.05
CA THR A 27 10.52 -6.03 -10.77
C THR A 27 9.98 -4.75 -10.16
N VAL A 28 9.47 -3.88 -11.04
CA VAL A 28 8.70 -2.70 -10.66
C VAL A 28 7.27 -3.15 -10.45
N GLY A 29 6.76 -3.02 -9.23
CA GLY A 29 5.47 -3.55 -8.86
C GLY A 29 4.77 -2.71 -7.79
N ARG A 30 3.58 -3.15 -7.41
CA ARG A 30 2.87 -2.57 -6.27
C ARG A 30 3.61 -2.94 -4.99
N VAL A 31 3.97 -1.94 -4.21
CA VAL A 31 4.64 -2.05 -2.93
C VAL A 31 3.71 -1.48 -1.86
N PHE A 32 3.46 -2.27 -0.84
CA PHE A 32 2.70 -1.87 0.33
C PHE A 32 3.68 -1.42 1.39
N ILE A 33 3.64 -0.15 1.78
CA ILE A 33 4.45 0.34 2.89
C ILE A 33 3.72 -0.04 4.18
N ILE A 34 4.29 -1.00 4.88
CA ILE A 34 3.83 -1.57 6.14
C ILE A 34 4.85 -1.15 7.20
N GLY A 35 4.68 0.05 7.77
CA GLY A 35 5.58 0.50 8.82
C GLY A 35 5.05 1.75 9.50
N GLN A 36 5.47 1.94 10.75
CA GLN A 36 5.30 3.21 11.46
C GLN A 36 6.45 4.15 11.07
N VAL A 37 6.23 5.46 11.18
CA VAL A 37 7.24 6.48 10.89
C VAL A 37 8.50 6.18 11.72
N GLY A 38 9.63 5.89 11.06
CA GLY A 38 10.91 5.50 11.68
C GLY A 38 11.26 4.00 11.61
N ALA A 39 10.34 3.15 11.16
CA ALA A 39 10.54 1.73 10.87
C ALA A 39 9.69 1.33 9.65
N GLU A 40 9.92 2.01 8.53
CA GLU A 40 9.17 1.79 7.31
C GLU A 40 9.63 0.49 6.65
N HIS A 41 8.77 -0.52 6.65
CA HIS A 41 9.01 -1.73 5.88
C HIS A 41 8.09 -1.69 4.67
N ALA A 42 8.56 -2.22 3.56
CA ALA A 42 7.82 -2.33 2.33
C ALA A 42 7.64 -3.80 1.96
N LYS A 43 6.42 -4.16 1.56
CA LYS A 43 6.07 -5.49 1.07
C LYS A 43 5.76 -5.41 -0.41
N CYS A 44 6.51 -6.16 -1.22
CA CYS A 44 6.20 -6.26 -2.64
C CYS A 44 4.98 -7.16 -2.86
N ALA A 45 4.01 -6.73 -3.66
CA ALA A 45 2.84 -7.52 -4.03
C ALA A 45 3.19 -8.74 -4.90
N SER A 46 4.29 -8.67 -5.67
CA SER A 46 4.65 -9.71 -6.64
C SER A 46 5.34 -10.89 -6.01
N CYS A 47 6.27 -10.67 -5.06
CA CYS A 47 6.96 -11.76 -4.36
C CYS A 47 6.49 -11.96 -2.91
N ASN A 48 5.61 -11.10 -2.40
CA ASN A 48 5.19 -11.07 -0.99
C ASN A 48 6.31 -10.91 0.04
N GLN A 49 7.52 -10.54 -0.39
CA GLN A 49 8.64 -10.34 0.53
C GLN A 49 8.64 -8.92 1.08
N GLU A 50 9.04 -8.86 2.35
CA GLU A 50 9.27 -7.63 3.08
C GLU A 50 10.74 -7.20 2.90
N PHE A 51 10.94 -5.90 2.78
CA PHE A 51 12.23 -5.22 2.73
C PHE A 51 12.14 -3.92 3.52
N ASP A 52 13.27 -3.51 4.08
CA ASP A 52 13.40 -2.23 4.78
C ASP A 52 13.51 -1.09 3.75
N LEU A 53 12.84 0.05 3.99
CA LEU A 53 12.86 1.24 3.12
C LEU A 53 14.03 2.16 3.44
#